data_AF-A0A5B9GKG9-F1
#
_entry.id   AF-A0A5B9GKG9-F1
#
_cell.length_a   1.000
_cell.length_b   1.000
_cell.length_c   1.000
_cell.angle_alpha   90.00
_cell.angle_beta   90.00
_cell.angle_gamma   90.00
#
_symmetry.space_group_name_H-M   'P 1'
#
loop_
_entity.id
_entity.type
_entity.pdbx_description
1 polymer ?
#
loop_
_entity_poly.entity_id
_entity_poly.type
_entity_poly.pdbx_seq_one_letter_code
_entity_poly.pdbx_strand_id
1 'polypeptide(L)'
;MKDQETQLASNTGDRLTLEQEENLEQDHYLFIRTGGRIPSRQLNGIWLQFKIDELARQLEETVRWGAIRPQSGEFITPDIPRRLLIPLTASLALIGNAPDGIITRENLAQVNHFTVDGCRTYYMAKDLTNCPCSV
;
A
#
# COMPACT_ATOMS: atom_id res chain seq x y z
N MET A 1 -16.99 -7.13 -14.95
CA MET A 1 -15.73 -7.88 -14.71
C MET A 1 -15.95 -9.14 -13.85
N LYS A 2 -17.18 -9.64 -13.66
CA LYS A 2 -17.46 -10.86 -12.87
C LYS A 2 -17.39 -12.17 -13.69
N ASP A 3 -17.38 -12.06 -15.01
CA ASP A 3 -17.54 -13.21 -15.92
C ASP A 3 -16.30 -13.51 -16.77
N GLN A 4 -15.16 -12.89 -16.46
CA GLN A 4 -13.91 -13.23 -17.14
C GLN A 4 -13.36 -14.53 -16.55
N GLU A 5 -13.14 -15.52 -17.41
CA GLU A 5 -12.64 -16.83 -17.08
C GLU A 5 -11.43 -17.16 -17.93
N THR A 6 -10.49 -17.94 -17.38
CA THR A 6 -9.35 -18.49 -18.11
C THR A 6 -9.50 -19.99 -18.22
N GLN A 7 -9.38 -20.52 -19.45
CA GLN A 7 -9.41 -21.95 -19.72
C GLN A 7 -8.07 -22.59 -19.38
N LEU A 8 -8.10 -23.61 -18.54
CA LEU A 8 -6.97 -24.51 -18.33
C LEU A 8 -7.13 -25.74 -19.22
N ALA A 9 -6.05 -26.14 -19.89
CA ALA A 9 -6.05 -27.34 -20.71
C ALA A 9 -6.27 -28.59 -19.85
N SER A 10 -7.21 -29.44 -20.26
CA SER A 10 -7.41 -30.81 -19.77
C SER A 10 -7.81 -30.99 -18.30
N ASN A 11 -8.34 -29.96 -17.63
CA ASN A 11 -8.81 -30.08 -16.25
C ASN A 11 -10.34 -30.27 -16.17
N THR A 12 -10.78 -31.20 -15.34
CA THR A 12 -12.18 -31.31 -14.88
C THR A 12 -12.36 -30.45 -13.62
N GLY A 13 -13.46 -29.74 -13.53
CA GLY A 13 -13.76 -28.87 -12.38
C GLY A 13 -15.19 -29.05 -11.89
N ASP A 14 -15.48 -28.49 -10.73
CA ASP A 14 -16.74 -28.69 -10.03
C ASP A 14 -17.77 -27.60 -10.36
N ARG A 15 -19.04 -27.95 -10.17
CA ARG A 15 -20.14 -26.99 -10.27
C ARG A 15 -20.45 -26.48 -8.88
N LEU A 16 -19.83 -25.36 -8.52
CA LEU A 16 -20.04 -24.67 -7.25
C LEU A 16 -21.07 -23.55 -7.40
N THR A 17 -21.79 -23.27 -6.33
CA THR A 17 -22.54 -22.02 -6.18
C THR A 17 -21.58 -20.87 -5.88
N LEU A 18 -22.00 -19.62 -6.14
CA LEU A 18 -21.16 -18.46 -5.85
C LEU A 18 -20.74 -18.40 -4.37
N GLU A 19 -21.64 -18.72 -3.45
CA GLU A 19 -21.34 -18.75 -2.02
C GLU A 19 -20.25 -19.78 -1.69
N GLN A 20 -20.30 -20.98 -2.30
CA GLN A 20 -19.26 -21.99 -2.12
C GLN A 20 -17.91 -21.54 -2.69
N GLU A 21 -17.92 -20.85 -3.84
CA GLU A 21 -16.71 -20.26 -4.40
C GLU A 21 -16.11 -19.19 -3.48
N GLU A 22 -16.94 -18.28 -2.96
CA GLU A 22 -16.51 -17.21 -2.05
C GLU A 22 -16.01 -17.78 -0.72
N ASN A 23 -16.64 -18.83 -0.18
CA ASN A 23 -16.15 -19.54 1.00
C ASN A 23 -14.78 -20.19 0.77
N LEU A 24 -14.59 -20.85 -0.37
CA LEU A 24 -13.29 -21.42 -0.74
C LEU A 24 -12.22 -20.32 -0.90
N GLU A 25 -12.54 -19.21 -1.58
CA GLU A 25 -11.62 -18.07 -1.74
C GLU A 25 -11.26 -17.44 -0.38
N GLN A 26 -12.24 -17.29 0.52
CA GLN A 26 -12.03 -16.78 1.87
C GLN A 26 -11.08 -17.68 2.68
N ASP A 27 -11.20 -19.00 2.51
CA ASP A 27 -10.33 -19.99 3.14
C ASP A 27 -9.03 -20.24 2.36
N HIS A 28 -8.68 -19.34 1.43
CA HIS A 28 -7.46 -19.38 0.61
C HIS A 28 -7.33 -20.59 -0.34
N TYR A 29 -8.43 -21.25 -0.67
CA TYR A 29 -8.46 -22.31 -1.68
C TYR A 29 -8.62 -21.77 -3.09
N LEU A 30 -8.00 -22.48 -4.04
CA LEU A 30 -8.22 -22.30 -5.46
C LEU A 30 -9.17 -23.38 -5.96
N PHE A 31 -10.11 -23.00 -6.82
CA PHE A 31 -10.99 -23.96 -7.47
C PHE A 31 -10.96 -23.81 -9.00
N ILE A 32 -11.44 -24.86 -9.66
CA ILE A 32 -11.64 -24.93 -11.09
C ILE A 32 -13.12 -25.24 -11.31
N ARG A 33 -13.80 -24.41 -12.10
CA ARG A 33 -15.19 -24.62 -12.52
C ARG A 33 -15.27 -25.73 -13.57
N THR A 34 -16.47 -26.31 -13.70
CA THR A 34 -16.79 -27.26 -14.76
C THR A 34 -16.35 -26.76 -16.15
N GLY A 35 -15.68 -27.66 -16.88
CA GLY A 35 -15.06 -27.36 -18.16
C GLY A 35 -13.64 -26.80 -18.05
N GLY A 36 -13.00 -26.83 -16.87
CA GLY A 36 -11.59 -26.45 -16.71
C GLY A 36 -11.36 -24.95 -16.65
N ARG A 37 -12.33 -24.19 -16.13
CA ARG A 37 -12.31 -22.72 -16.16
C ARG A 37 -12.01 -22.15 -14.78
N ILE A 38 -11.11 -21.17 -14.72
CA ILE A 38 -10.81 -20.44 -13.48
C ILE A 38 -11.34 -19.01 -13.59
N PRO A 39 -12.04 -18.48 -12.57
CA PRO A 39 -12.41 -17.07 -12.52
C PRO A 39 -11.18 -16.15 -12.53
N SER A 40 -11.16 -15.14 -13.40
CA SER A 40 -10.05 -14.19 -13.48
C SER A 40 -9.80 -13.44 -12.18
N ARG A 41 -10.80 -13.26 -11.31
CA ARG A 41 -10.62 -12.64 -9.99
C ARG A 41 -9.65 -13.42 -9.10
N GLN A 42 -9.69 -14.76 -9.17
CA GLN A 42 -8.81 -15.64 -8.40
C GLN A 42 -7.36 -15.51 -8.91
N LEU A 43 -7.18 -15.52 -10.24
CA LEU A 43 -5.87 -15.30 -10.86
C LEU A 43 -5.32 -13.90 -10.56
N ASN A 44 -6.17 -12.88 -10.62
CA ASN A 44 -5.78 -11.50 -10.28
C ASN A 44 -5.35 -11.38 -8.82
N GLY A 45 -6.03 -12.08 -7.90
CA GLY A 45 -5.63 -12.16 -6.49
C GLY A 45 -4.24 -12.75 -6.33
N ILE A 46 -3.96 -13.89 -6.98
CA ILE A 46 -2.63 -14.51 -6.98
C ILE A 46 -1.56 -13.57 -7.56
N TRP A 47 -1.83 -12.96 -8.71
CA TRP A 47 -0.90 -12.03 -9.35
C TRP A 47 -0.62 -10.80 -8.48
N LEU A 48 -1.64 -10.29 -7.79
CA LEU A 48 -1.48 -9.18 -6.86
C LEU A 48 -0.62 -9.60 -5.67
N GLN A 49 -0.87 -10.78 -5.09
CA GLN A 49 -0.06 -11.31 -4.00
C GLN A 49 1.41 -11.44 -4.41
N PHE A 50 1.70 -12.06 -5.56
CA PHE A 50 3.08 -12.19 -6.05
C PHE A 50 3.78 -10.83 -6.23
N LYS A 51 3.07 -9.82 -6.76
CA LYS A 51 3.62 -8.48 -6.91
C LYS A 51 3.87 -7.78 -5.57
N ILE A 52 2.97 -7.97 -4.60
CA ILE A 52 3.16 -7.44 -3.24
C ILE A 52 4.35 -8.12 -2.58
N ASP A 53 4.47 -9.44 -2.68
CA ASP A 53 5.58 -10.21 -2.09
C ASP A 53 6.92 -9.81 -2.71
N GLU A 54 6.97 -9.67 -4.04
CA GLU A 54 8.17 -9.21 -4.74
C GLU A 54 8.58 -7.80 -4.29
N LEU A 55 7.63 -6.87 -4.23
CA LEU A 55 7.89 -5.50 -3.77
C LEU A 55 8.31 -5.47 -2.31
N ALA A 56 7.65 -6.23 -1.44
CA ALA A 56 7.98 -6.32 -0.02
C ALA A 56 9.41 -6.83 0.18
N ARG A 57 9.80 -7.89 -0.54
CA ARG A 57 11.17 -8.41 -0.52
C ARG A 57 12.19 -7.38 -1.00
N GLN A 58 11.91 -6.66 -2.09
CA GLN A 58 12.78 -5.58 -2.57
C GLN A 58 12.92 -4.47 -1.53
N LEU A 59 11.83 -4.08 -0.87
CA LEU A 59 11.87 -3.07 0.19
C LEU A 59 12.64 -3.55 1.43
N GLU A 60 12.51 -4.82 1.81
CA GLU A 60 13.25 -5.40 2.94
C GLU A 60 14.77 -5.41 2.69
N GLU A 61 15.19 -5.65 1.45
CA GLU A 61 16.60 -5.63 1.05
C GLU A 61 17.17 -4.21 0.95
N THR A 62 16.36 -3.21 0.59
CA THR A 62 16.84 -1.87 0.19
C THR A 62 16.44 -0.71 1.11
N VAL A 63 15.49 -0.93 2.01
CA VAL A 63 14.94 0.11 2.89
C VAL A 63 15.20 -0.23 4.36
N ARG A 64 15.72 0.75 5.09
CA ARG A 64 15.75 0.76 6.55
C ARG A 64 14.89 1.91 7.05
N TRP A 65 13.88 1.61 7.85
CA TRP A 65 12.97 2.62 8.36
C TRP A 65 13.54 3.29 9.60
N GLY A 66 13.59 4.62 9.59
CA GLY A 66 13.87 5.45 10.76
C GLY A 66 12.60 6.10 11.30
N ALA A 67 12.43 6.09 12.62
CA ALA A 67 11.39 6.80 13.33
C ALA A 67 11.85 8.23 13.64
N ILE A 68 11.24 9.21 12.96
CA ILE A 68 11.60 10.62 13.09
C ILE A 68 10.53 11.42 13.83
N ARG A 69 10.96 12.37 14.66
CA ARG A 69 10.09 13.31 15.37
C ARG A 69 10.56 14.75 15.10
N PRO A 70 9.70 15.71 14.82
CA PRO A 70 10.13 17.09 14.68
C PRO A 70 10.32 17.73 16.05
N GLN A 71 11.26 18.68 16.17
CA GLN A 71 11.39 19.53 17.36
C GLN A 71 10.14 20.40 17.56
N SER A 72 9.54 20.87 16.46
CA SER A 72 8.30 21.64 16.45
C SER A 72 7.59 21.52 15.10
N GLY A 73 6.27 21.74 15.10
CA GLY A 73 5.42 21.61 13.92
C GLY A 73 4.87 20.20 13.72
N GLU A 74 4.04 20.04 12.70
CA GLU A 74 3.35 18.79 12.39
C GLU A 74 3.66 18.25 10.98
N PHE A 75 3.64 16.93 10.83
CA PHE A 75 3.70 16.27 9.53
C PHE A 75 2.38 16.43 8.76
N ILE A 76 2.50 16.60 7.45
CA ILE A 76 1.40 16.48 6.49
C ILE A 76 1.28 15.02 6.06
N THR A 77 0.04 14.52 5.98
CA THR A 77 -0.30 13.21 5.43
C THR A 77 -0.82 13.35 3.99
N PRO A 78 -0.19 12.67 3.01
CA PRO A 78 -0.61 12.75 1.61
C PRO A 78 -1.85 11.88 1.33
N ASP A 79 -2.59 12.20 0.27
CA ASP A 79 -3.62 11.30 -0.28
C ASP A 79 -3.02 10.06 -0.95
N ILE A 80 -1.77 10.18 -1.46
CA ILE A 80 -1.03 9.10 -2.10
C ILE A 80 0.42 9.11 -1.58
N PRO A 81 0.88 8.05 -0.87
CA PRO A 81 2.26 7.97 -0.40
C PRO A 81 3.21 7.62 -1.55
N ARG A 82 3.73 8.65 -2.24
CA ARG A 82 4.69 8.48 -3.37
C ARG A 82 6.14 8.29 -2.95
N ARG A 83 6.48 8.58 -1.70
CA ARG A 83 7.82 8.50 -1.14
C ARG A 83 7.82 7.53 0.03
N LEU A 84 9.01 7.08 0.45
CA LEU A 84 9.19 6.28 1.66
C LEU A 84 9.04 7.17 2.91
N LEU A 85 7.86 7.74 3.09
CA LEU A 85 7.47 8.60 4.19
C LEU A 85 6.06 8.20 4.61
N ILE A 86 5.92 7.74 5.85
CA ILE A 86 4.65 7.31 6.42
C ILE A 86 4.43 8.09 7.72
N PRO A 87 3.68 9.20 7.70
CA PRO A 87 3.23 9.87 8.91
C PRO A 87 2.35 8.93 9.73
N LEU A 88 2.76 8.64 10.97
CA LEU A 88 2.01 7.81 11.92
C LEU A 88 1.12 8.67 12.82
N THR A 89 1.62 9.83 13.20
CA THR A 89 0.91 10.86 13.96
C THR A 89 1.37 12.25 13.49
N ALA A 90 0.75 13.30 14.02
CA ALA A 90 1.19 14.68 13.74
C ALA A 90 2.68 14.92 14.09
N SER A 91 3.28 14.16 15.00
CA SER A 91 4.65 14.36 15.49
C SER A 91 5.57 13.13 15.33
N LEU A 92 5.15 12.12 14.56
CA LEU A 92 5.93 10.91 14.32
C LEU A 92 5.72 10.42 12.89
N ALA A 93 6.81 10.16 12.18
CA ALA A 93 6.77 9.52 10.87
C ALA A 93 7.85 8.44 10.74
N LEU A 94 7.59 7.45 9.88
CA LEU A 94 8.61 6.54 9.38
C LEU A 94 9.19 7.10 8.09
N ILE A 95 10.51 7.21 7.99
CA ILE A 95 11.21 7.57 6.75
C ILE A 95 12.14 6.44 6.34
N GLY A 96 12.08 6.05 5.06
CA GLY A 96 12.99 5.08 4.49
C GLY A 96 14.39 5.66 4.30
N ASN A 97 15.38 4.88 4.70
CA ASN A 97 16.81 5.17 4.61
C ASN A 97 17.24 6.42 5.39
N ALA A 98 16.58 6.66 6.53
CA ALA A 98 16.97 7.66 7.51
C ALA A 98 17.22 6.99 8.87
N PRO A 99 18.14 7.52 9.71
CA PRO A 99 18.25 7.07 11.09
C PRO A 99 17.05 7.56 11.93
N ASP A 100 16.79 6.86 13.03
CA ASP A 100 15.91 7.37 14.08
C ASP A 100 16.43 8.71 14.60
N GLY A 101 15.52 9.63 14.92
CA GLY A 101 15.96 10.89 15.51
C GLY A 101 14.94 12.01 15.60
N ILE A 102 15.47 13.16 15.99
CA ILE A 102 14.73 14.41 16.06
C ILE A 102 15.19 15.32 14.92
N ILE A 103 14.25 15.83 14.12
CA ILE A 103 14.53 16.72 12.99
C ILE A 103 14.18 18.17 13.32
N THR A 104 14.88 19.13 12.70
CA THR A 104 14.58 20.55 12.89
C THR A 104 13.27 20.94 12.20
N ARG A 105 12.77 22.14 12.51
CA ARG A 105 11.58 22.69 11.85
C ARG A 105 11.80 22.89 10.35
N GLU A 106 13.02 23.26 9.94
CA GLU A 106 13.41 23.45 8.54
C GLU A 106 13.45 22.12 7.79
N ASN A 107 13.97 21.05 8.41
CA ASN A 107 13.90 19.71 7.83
C ASN A 107 12.43 19.24 7.69
N LEU A 108 11.60 19.50 8.70
CA LEU A 108 10.16 19.22 8.60
C LEU A 108 9.50 20.00 7.47
N ALA A 109 9.88 21.27 7.26
CA ALA A 109 9.37 22.10 6.18
C ALA A 109 9.66 21.49 4.79
N GLN A 110 10.87 20.98 4.59
CA GLN A 110 11.26 20.28 3.36
C GLN A 110 10.49 18.96 3.20
N VAL A 111 10.35 18.17 4.26
CA VAL A 111 9.57 16.93 4.25
C VAL A 111 8.13 17.20 3.86
N ASN A 112 7.49 18.19 4.48
CA ASN A 112 6.12 18.58 4.20
C ASN A 112 5.95 19.13 2.78
N HIS A 113 6.89 19.93 2.30
CA HIS A 113 6.88 20.41 0.90
C HIS A 113 6.89 19.24 -0.07
N PHE A 114 7.81 18.29 0.11
CA PHE A 114 7.88 17.08 -0.72
C PHE A 114 6.63 16.20 -0.63
N THR A 115 5.96 16.18 0.52
CA THR A 115 4.68 15.51 0.70
C THR A 115 3.60 16.18 -0.14
N VAL A 116 3.46 17.49 -0.02
CA VAL A 116 2.44 18.28 -0.74
C VAL A 116 2.64 18.16 -2.25
N ASP A 117 3.88 18.31 -2.73
CA ASP A 117 4.24 18.13 -4.15
C ASP A 117 3.88 16.74 -4.70
N GLY A 118 3.86 15.72 -3.83
CA GLY A 118 3.52 14.35 -4.19
C GLY A 118 2.01 14.06 -4.22
N CYS A 119 1.19 14.94 -3.66
CA CYS A 119 -0.26 14.74 -3.54
C CYS A 119 -0.96 14.92 -4.89
N ARG A 120 -2.10 14.26 -5.06
CA ARG A 120 -2.91 14.39 -6.29
C ARG A 120 -4.14 15.27 -6.11
N THR A 121 -4.86 15.05 -5.02
CA THR A 121 -6.20 15.63 -4.81
C THR A 121 -6.23 16.49 -3.56
N TYR A 122 -5.66 15.97 -2.47
CA TYR A 122 -5.67 16.63 -1.18
C TYR A 122 -4.50 16.16 -0.32
N TYR A 123 -4.28 16.86 0.79
CA TYR A 123 -3.45 16.45 1.90
C TYR A 123 -4.16 16.81 3.21
N MET A 124 -3.79 16.16 4.30
CA MET A 124 -4.41 16.38 5.61
C MET A 124 -3.35 16.54 6.69
N ALA A 125 -3.70 17.26 7.75
CA ALA A 125 -2.92 17.35 8.98
C ALA A 125 -3.89 17.54 10.16
N LYS A 126 -3.39 17.38 11.39
CA LYS A 126 -4.17 17.68 12.58
C LYS A 126 -4.44 19.19 12.68
N ASP A 127 -3.42 20.02 12.46
CA ASP A 127 -3.54 21.46 12.30
C ASP A 127 -2.62 21.96 11.17
N LEU A 128 -3.21 22.36 10.04
CA LEU A 128 -2.48 22.86 8.87
C LEU A 128 -1.69 24.14 9.18
N THR A 129 -2.11 24.95 10.15
CA THR A 129 -1.38 26.16 10.53
C THR A 129 -0.09 25.86 11.29
N ASN A 130 0.03 24.64 11.84
CA ASN A 130 1.22 24.16 12.53
C ASN A 130 2.14 23.31 11.63
N CYS A 131 1.81 23.17 10.34
CA CYS A 131 2.62 22.44 9.37
C CYS A 131 3.59 23.41 8.67
N PRO A 132 4.89 23.45 9.02
CA PRO A 132 5.83 24.23 8.24
C PRO A 132 5.88 23.63 6.84
N CYS A 133 5.74 24.46 5.82
CA CYS A 133 5.83 24.08 4.42
C CYS A 133 6.49 25.28 3.73
N SER A 134 7.81 25.24 3.60
CA SER A 134 8.55 26.31 2.92
C SER A 134 8.29 26.20 1.42
N VAL A 135 8.08 27.34 0.76
CA VAL A 135 8.09 27.50 -0.70
C VAL A 135 9.53 27.68 -1.16
#